data_AF-A0A927XAE5-F1
#
_entry.id   AF-A0A927XAE5-F1
#
_cell.length_a   1.000
_cell.length_b   1.000
_cell.length_c   1.000
_cell.angle_alpha   90.00
_cell.angle_beta   90.00
_cell.angle_gamma   90.00
#
_symmetry.space_group_name_H-M   'P 1'
#
loop_
_entity.id
_entity.type
_entity.pdbx_description
1 polymer ?
#
loop_
_entity_poly.entity_id
_entity_poly.type
_entity_poly.pdbx_seq_one_letter_code
_entity_poly.pdbx_strand_id
1 'polypeptide(L)'
;MPKVTVERLDHQMRGIGKIDGKIVFIPKTLPEEIIDTEIVLEKKKFLEGKINNIIVKSKDRKESICPHFDYCGGCQLLHINYLQGLKYKQNKVCDIISKYTKLQILINDIVVSENHLFYRNKITLQVNNTIGYFKEKTNTIIPIDTCYIADKKINTIYKIVQDNISVSNINQIIIKSSNRTDESMAIFKTSGKIDECSIIENLKELVSSIYINDKLIFGKNKITEELLGSKFYISPTSFFQVNTEQAEKLYQIAIDYANISKNDLVLDLYCGTGTIGILASKYAKKVVGIELNREAINDANLNKELNNISNIEFYAGDVGEILNRNNYKPDIVIVDPPRAGLDYLAVSEIIKIKPKRLVYVSCDLMTLARDLERLSEHFNIDELTPVDMFPQTSHVETVVALSRR
;
A
#
# COMPACT_ATOMS: atom_id res chain seq x y z
N MET A 1 32.25 -4.04 20.60
CA MET A 1 31.32 -3.64 19.54
C MET A 1 31.64 -2.22 19.11
N PRO A 2 31.69 -1.91 17.81
CA PRO A 2 31.93 -0.54 17.35
C PRO A 2 30.79 0.40 17.77
N LYS A 3 31.16 1.61 18.21
CA LYS A 3 30.22 2.69 18.47
C LYS A 3 29.96 3.43 17.17
N VAL A 4 28.70 3.59 16.80
CA VAL A 4 28.29 4.24 15.56
C VAL A 4 27.41 5.43 15.89
N THR A 5 27.77 6.60 15.37
CA THR A 5 26.85 7.75 15.34
C THR A 5 25.97 7.63 14.11
N VAL A 6 24.66 7.70 14.29
CA VAL A 6 23.69 7.66 13.21
C VAL A 6 23.58 9.05 12.60
N GLU A 7 24.03 9.18 11.35
CA GLU A 7 24.11 10.47 10.64
C GLU A 7 22.75 10.85 10.03
N ARG A 8 22.03 9.88 9.45
CA ARG A 8 20.75 10.07 8.76
C ARG A 8 20.02 8.74 8.57
N LEU A 9 18.83 8.78 7.98
CA LEU A 9 18.09 7.58 7.56
C LEU A 9 18.25 7.31 6.06
N ASP A 10 18.18 6.04 5.66
CA ASP A 10 18.04 5.63 4.26
C ASP A 10 16.56 5.60 3.83
N HIS A 11 16.30 5.27 2.55
CA HIS A 11 14.92 5.21 2.02
C HIS A 11 14.07 4.08 2.62
N GLN A 12 14.67 3.14 3.37
CA GLN A 12 13.97 2.09 4.12
C GLN A 12 13.84 2.43 5.61
N MET A 13 14.18 3.67 6.01
CA MET A 13 14.18 4.15 7.38
C MET A 13 15.15 3.41 8.30
N ARG A 14 16.28 2.94 7.76
CA ARG A 14 17.41 2.41 8.53
C ARG A 14 18.40 3.53 8.80
N GLY A 15 18.98 3.57 9.99
CA GLY A 15 20.06 4.51 10.29
C GLY A 15 21.29 4.21 9.46
N ILE A 16 21.93 5.26 8.98
CA ILE A 16 23.20 5.23 8.27
C ILE A 16 24.26 5.81 9.20
N GLY A 17 25.34 5.08 9.39
CA GLY A 17 26.57 5.58 10.00
C GLY A 17 27.80 5.02 9.30
N LYS A 18 28.96 5.15 9.93
CA LYS A 18 30.23 4.63 9.40
C LYS A 18 31.03 3.89 10.48
N ILE A 19 31.70 2.82 10.06
CA ILE A 19 32.72 2.09 10.83
C ILE A 19 33.95 1.99 9.91
N ASP A 20 35.08 2.53 10.35
CA ASP A 20 36.34 2.54 9.58
C ASP A 20 36.16 3.03 8.13
N GLY A 21 35.35 4.07 7.94
CA GLY A 21 35.04 4.65 6.64
C GLY A 21 34.01 3.89 5.79
N LYS A 22 33.57 2.70 6.22
CA LYS A 22 32.57 1.86 5.54
C LYS A 22 31.17 2.18 6.04
N ILE A 23 30.20 2.30 5.12
CA ILE A 23 28.79 2.55 5.45
C ILE A 23 28.22 1.36 6.22
N VAL A 24 27.52 1.64 7.32
CA VAL A 24 26.73 0.65 8.07
C VAL A 24 25.26 1.05 8.11
N PHE A 25 24.38 0.10 7.82
CA PHE A 25 22.93 0.25 7.98
C PHE A 25 22.47 -0.39 9.28
N ILE A 26 21.78 0.37 10.12
CA ILE A 26 21.31 -0.08 11.44
C ILE A 26 19.80 0.17 11.53
N PRO A 27 18.94 -0.84 11.31
CA PRO A 27 17.49 -0.68 11.45
C PRO A 27 17.09 -0.19 12.85
N LYS A 28 15.93 0.47 12.96
CA LYS A 28 15.30 0.88 14.24
C LYS A 28 16.11 1.89 15.05
N THR A 29 17.00 2.63 14.37
CA THR A 29 17.78 3.73 14.93
C THR A 29 17.36 5.06 14.31
N LEU A 30 17.63 6.15 15.02
CA LEU A 30 17.31 7.51 14.61
C LEU A 30 18.58 8.34 14.46
N PRO A 31 18.57 9.40 13.63
CA PRO A 31 19.68 10.35 13.56
C PRO A 31 20.03 10.93 14.94
N GLU A 32 21.30 11.29 15.11
CA GLU A 32 21.91 11.80 16.36
C GLU A 32 22.13 10.74 17.45
N GLU A 33 21.71 9.49 17.24
CA GLU A 33 21.95 8.42 18.19
C GLU A 33 23.38 7.89 18.14
N ILE A 34 23.89 7.49 19.30
CA ILE A 34 25.14 6.74 19.42
C ILE A 34 24.81 5.31 19.84
N ILE A 35 25.17 4.35 18.99
CA ILE A 35 24.76 2.95 19.10
C ILE A 35 25.99 2.05 19.26
N ASP A 36 26.00 1.22 20.30
CA ASP A 36 26.86 0.03 20.31
C ASP A 36 26.28 -0.96 19.28
N THR A 37 27.01 -1.17 18.20
CA THR A 37 26.50 -1.88 17.02
C THR A 37 27.07 -3.30 16.95
N GLU A 38 26.19 -4.29 16.87
CA GLU A 38 26.58 -5.66 16.50
C GLU A 38 26.51 -5.81 14.98
N ILE A 39 27.61 -6.20 14.34
CA ILE A 39 27.64 -6.47 12.90
C ILE A 39 27.04 -7.84 12.63
N VAL A 40 25.98 -7.88 11.83
CA VAL A 40 25.27 -9.12 11.47
C VAL A 40 25.55 -9.57 10.04
N LEU A 41 25.99 -8.65 9.18
CA LEU A 41 26.33 -8.95 7.81
C LEU A 41 27.41 -8.01 7.29
N GLU A 42 28.45 -8.59 6.69
CA GLU A 42 29.47 -7.83 5.99
C GLU A 42 29.37 -8.05 4.48
N LYS A 43 29.31 -6.95 3.73
CA LYS A 43 29.37 -6.94 2.26
C LYS A 43 30.56 -6.08 1.79
N LYS A 44 30.93 -6.19 0.52
CA LYS A 44 32.05 -5.43 -0.06
C LYS A 44 31.92 -3.92 0.13
N LYS A 45 30.71 -3.37 -0.06
CA LYS A 45 30.44 -1.92 -0.05
C LYS A 45 29.85 -1.37 1.25
N PHE A 46 29.26 -2.24 2.08
CA PHE A 46 28.54 -1.82 3.29
C PHE A 46 28.49 -2.93 4.34
N LEU A 47 28.08 -2.56 5.54
CA LEU A 47 27.78 -3.45 6.66
C LEU A 47 26.28 -3.37 6.98
N GLU A 48 25.69 -4.45 7.48
CA GLU A 48 24.43 -4.39 8.22
C GLU A 48 24.73 -4.67 9.69
N GLY A 49 24.24 -3.79 10.55
CA GLY A 49 24.32 -3.91 11.99
C GLY A 49 22.94 -3.99 12.63
N LYS A 50 22.90 -4.40 13.89
CA LYS A 50 21.74 -4.27 14.77
C LYS A 50 22.14 -3.57 16.06
N ILE A 51 21.14 -3.01 16.73
CA ILE A 51 21.31 -2.35 18.03
C ILE A 51 21.69 -3.41 19.06
N ASN A 52 22.85 -3.26 19.71
CA ASN A 52 23.14 -3.96 20.96
C ASN A 52 22.77 -3.09 22.16
N ASN A 53 23.17 -1.81 22.14
CA ASN A 53 22.79 -0.83 23.15
C ASN A 53 22.72 0.58 22.56
N ILE A 54 21.81 1.41 23.06
CA ILE A 54 21.69 2.83 22.70
C ILE A 54 22.37 3.65 23.79
N ILE A 55 23.53 4.23 23.48
CA ILE A 55 24.33 5.03 24.42
C ILE A 55 23.73 6.44 24.54
N VAL A 56 23.37 7.04 23.41
CA VAL A 56 22.71 8.35 23.34
C VAL A 56 21.42 8.17 22.54
N LYS A 57 20.28 8.48 23.16
CA LYS A 57 18.95 8.43 22.53
C LYS A 57 18.64 9.76 21.85
N SER A 58 18.02 9.70 20.68
CA SER A 58 17.46 10.88 20.02
C SER A 58 16.30 11.43 20.83
N LYS A 59 16.11 12.75 20.83
CA LYS A 59 14.94 13.42 21.45
C LYS A 59 13.61 12.99 20.83
N ASP A 60 13.63 12.51 19.59
CA ASP A 60 12.44 12.10 18.84
C ASP A 60 12.11 10.61 19.07
N ARG A 61 12.98 9.87 19.75
CA ARG A 61 12.74 8.47 20.10
C ARG A 61 11.59 8.38 21.09
N LYS A 62 10.69 7.42 20.85
CA LYS A 62 9.69 6.97 21.82
C LYS A 62 9.81 5.46 22.02
N GLU A 63 9.29 4.98 23.14
CA GLU A 63 9.14 3.54 23.33
C GLU A 63 8.06 3.00 22.37
N SER A 64 8.35 1.86 21.74
CA SER A 64 7.38 1.19 20.88
C SER A 64 6.25 0.62 21.72
N ILE A 65 5.01 0.92 21.34
CA ILE A 65 3.82 0.32 21.94
C ILE A 65 3.68 -1.18 21.64
N CYS A 66 4.35 -1.66 20.59
CA CYS A 66 4.28 -3.05 20.16
C CYS A 66 5.45 -3.84 20.76
N PRO A 67 5.20 -4.85 21.60
CA PRO A 67 6.26 -5.70 22.18
C PRO A 67 6.96 -6.57 21.14
N HIS A 68 6.38 -6.68 19.94
CA HIS A 68 6.93 -7.45 18.82
C HIS A 68 7.77 -6.62 17.85
N PHE A 69 7.90 -5.31 18.08
CA PHE A 69 8.51 -4.37 17.12
C PHE A 69 9.94 -4.76 16.72
N ASP A 70 10.76 -5.22 17.66
CA ASP A 70 12.18 -5.48 17.41
C ASP A 70 12.44 -6.67 16.49
N TYR A 71 11.49 -7.60 16.34
CA TYR A 71 11.64 -8.81 15.53
C TYR A 71 10.58 -8.96 14.43
N CYS A 72 9.41 -8.34 14.55
CA CYS A 72 8.40 -8.32 13.50
C CYS A 72 8.85 -7.46 12.31
N GLY A 73 8.72 -8.01 11.09
CA GLY A 73 9.06 -7.28 9.86
C GLY A 73 8.02 -6.26 9.39
N GLY A 74 6.92 -6.07 10.12
CA GLY A 74 5.77 -5.28 9.67
C GLY A 74 5.91 -3.77 9.81
N CYS A 75 6.64 -3.27 10.81
CA CYS A 75 6.75 -1.84 11.12
C CYS A 75 8.21 -1.41 11.21
N GLN A 76 8.52 -0.19 10.79
CA GLN A 76 9.87 0.38 10.88
C GLN A 76 9.93 1.60 11.82
N LEU A 77 8.82 2.30 12.07
CA LEU A 77 8.80 3.63 12.71
C LEU A 77 8.04 3.68 14.05
N LEU A 78 7.66 2.55 14.66
CA LEU A 78 6.96 2.58 15.96
C LEU A 78 7.79 3.16 17.11
N HIS A 79 9.11 3.28 16.93
CA HIS A 79 10.07 3.80 17.91
C HIS A 79 10.34 5.31 17.78
N ILE A 80 9.60 6.03 16.92
CA ILE A 80 9.73 7.48 16.74
C ILE A 80 8.41 8.23 16.98
N ASN A 81 8.49 9.47 17.47
CA ASN A 81 7.37 10.41 17.42
C ASN A 81 6.77 10.45 15.99
N TYR A 82 5.44 10.33 15.88
CA TYR A 82 4.77 10.16 14.60
C TYR A 82 5.04 11.32 13.63
N LEU A 83 4.94 12.57 14.10
CA LEU A 83 5.18 13.75 13.28
C LEU A 83 6.63 13.83 12.77
N GLN A 84 7.60 13.38 13.58
CA GLN A 84 8.98 13.31 13.12
C GLN A 84 9.17 12.18 12.09
N GLY A 85 8.50 11.05 12.25
CA GLY A 85 8.47 9.97 11.25
C GLY A 85 7.95 10.46 9.89
N LEU A 86 6.92 11.31 9.90
CA LEU A 86 6.38 11.95 8.70
C LEU A 86 7.40 12.87 8.02
N LYS A 87 8.18 13.65 8.78
CA LYS A 87 9.26 14.46 8.20
C LYS A 87 10.32 13.61 7.49
N TYR A 88 10.67 12.45 8.05
CA TYR A 88 11.58 11.53 7.36
C TYR A 88 10.97 10.94 6.08
N LYS A 89 9.66 10.66 6.07
CA LYS A 89 8.93 10.27 4.85
C LYS A 89 8.91 11.40 3.81
N GLN A 90 8.63 12.63 4.22
CA GLN A 90 8.69 13.83 3.36
C GLN A 90 10.08 13.97 2.73
N ASN A 91 11.13 13.96 3.55
CA ASN A 91 12.51 14.08 3.08
C ASN A 91 12.88 12.96 2.12
N LYS A 92 12.43 11.71 2.37
CA LYS A 92 12.63 10.60 1.43
C LYS A 92 12.05 10.89 0.05
N VAL A 93 10.86 11.52 -0.04
CA VAL A 93 10.26 11.91 -1.32
C VAL A 93 11.13 12.98 -1.99
N CYS A 94 11.45 14.05 -1.28
CA CYS A 94 12.29 15.14 -1.81
C CYS A 94 13.66 14.64 -2.29
N ASP A 95 14.33 13.80 -1.50
CA ASP A 95 15.64 13.24 -1.80
C ASP A 95 15.61 12.35 -3.05
N ILE A 96 14.59 11.49 -3.19
CA ILE A 96 14.49 10.60 -4.36
C ILE A 96 14.19 11.41 -5.61
N ILE A 97 13.21 12.31 -5.56
CA ILE A 97 12.84 13.11 -6.73
C ILE A 97 14.02 13.99 -7.17
N SER A 98 14.67 14.71 -6.27
CA SER A 98 15.81 15.57 -6.60
C SER A 98 17.05 14.81 -7.08
N LYS A 99 17.27 13.59 -6.58
CA LYS A 99 18.44 12.78 -6.96
C LYS A 99 18.27 12.07 -8.30
N TYR A 100 17.06 11.60 -8.59
CA TYR A 100 16.79 10.75 -9.75
C TYR A 100 16.08 11.48 -10.88
N THR A 101 15.70 12.75 -10.69
CA THR A 101 15.14 13.60 -11.72
C THR A 101 15.85 14.96 -11.76
N LYS A 102 15.80 15.64 -12.90
CA LYS A 102 16.22 17.05 -13.05
C LYS A 102 15.02 18.01 -13.00
N LEU A 103 13.86 17.49 -12.62
CA LEU A 103 12.59 18.18 -12.68
C LEU A 103 12.43 19.11 -11.47
N GLN A 104 11.94 20.32 -11.73
CA GLN A 104 11.51 21.23 -10.68
C GLN A 104 10.02 20.98 -10.42
N ILE A 105 9.74 20.19 -9.38
CA ILE A 105 8.38 19.78 -9.02
C ILE A 105 8.02 20.45 -7.71
N LEU A 106 6.83 21.06 -7.62
CA LEU A 106 6.28 21.50 -6.35
C LEU A 106 5.90 20.26 -5.52
N ILE A 107 6.62 20.00 -4.44
CA ILE A 107 6.30 18.88 -3.53
C ILE A 107 5.54 19.45 -2.33
N ASN A 108 4.27 19.08 -2.21
CA ASN A 108 3.41 19.47 -1.09
C ASN A 108 3.75 18.70 0.18
N ASP A 109 3.22 19.17 1.31
CA ASP A 109 3.37 18.48 2.60
C ASP A 109 2.68 17.11 2.58
N ILE A 110 3.33 16.13 3.22
CA ILE A 110 2.77 14.78 3.35
C ILE A 110 1.43 14.80 4.09
N VAL A 111 0.44 14.19 3.46
CA VAL A 111 -0.89 14.03 4.04
C VAL A 111 -0.81 13.08 5.22
N VAL A 112 -1.29 13.57 6.36
CA VAL A 112 -1.24 12.89 7.66
C VAL A 112 -2.35 11.84 7.77
N SER A 113 -2.03 10.69 8.37
CA SER A 113 -3.01 9.72 8.87
C SER A 113 -3.39 10.08 10.30
N GLU A 114 -4.63 10.52 10.49
CA GLU A 114 -5.14 10.85 11.82
C GLU A 114 -5.13 9.59 12.69
N ASN A 115 -5.67 8.50 12.13
CA ASN A 115 -5.54 7.17 12.70
C ASN A 115 -4.27 6.49 12.16
N HIS A 116 -3.19 6.57 12.93
CA HIS A 116 -1.89 5.99 12.60
C HIS A 116 -1.65 4.62 13.27
N LEU A 117 -2.69 4.07 13.92
CA LEU A 117 -2.78 2.74 14.54
C LEU A 117 -4.15 2.14 14.22
N PHE A 118 -4.26 0.82 14.26
CA PHE A 118 -5.49 0.06 14.00
C PHE A 118 -6.22 0.41 12.68
N TYR A 119 -5.49 0.92 11.69
CA TYR A 119 -6.05 1.37 10.40
C TYR A 119 -6.13 0.23 9.37
N ARG A 120 -5.29 -0.81 9.53
CA ARG A 120 -5.03 -1.79 8.49
C ARG A 120 -6.15 -2.82 8.40
N ASN A 121 -6.88 -2.76 7.31
CA ASN A 121 -8.11 -3.52 7.06
C ASN A 121 -7.88 -4.93 6.46
N LYS A 122 -6.60 -5.30 6.21
CA LYS A 122 -6.20 -6.62 5.73
C LYS A 122 -4.87 -7.06 6.33
N ILE A 123 -4.83 -8.27 6.86
CA ILE A 123 -3.59 -8.94 7.26
C ILE A 123 -3.45 -10.31 6.60
N THR A 124 -2.22 -10.78 6.54
CA THR A 124 -1.87 -12.10 6.05
C THR A 124 -0.90 -12.74 7.03
N LEU A 125 -1.37 -13.78 7.70
CA LEU A 125 -0.66 -14.55 8.71
C LEU A 125 -0.16 -15.85 8.11
N GLN A 126 1.05 -16.22 8.49
CA GLN A 126 1.71 -17.46 8.10
C GLN A 126 1.47 -18.50 9.17
N VAL A 127 1.36 -19.76 8.74
CA VAL A 127 1.04 -20.87 9.64
C VAL A 127 1.99 -22.04 9.40
N ASN A 128 2.67 -22.46 10.47
CA ASN A 128 3.42 -23.72 10.55
C ASN A 128 3.56 -24.12 12.02
N ASN A 129 2.64 -24.93 12.55
CA ASN A 129 2.45 -25.23 13.99
C ASN A 129 2.25 -24.00 14.90
N THR A 130 2.49 -22.80 14.41
CA THR A 130 2.36 -21.51 15.06
C THR A 130 1.81 -20.52 14.03
N ILE A 131 0.96 -19.61 14.47
CA ILE A 131 0.36 -18.56 13.64
C ILE A 131 1.07 -17.25 13.92
N GLY A 132 1.47 -16.53 12.88
CA GLY A 132 1.95 -15.17 13.07
C GLY A 132 2.55 -14.55 11.82
N TYR A 133 3.48 -13.62 12.01
CA TYR A 133 4.18 -12.96 10.91
C TYR A 133 5.56 -13.60 10.70
N PHE A 134 6.16 -13.35 9.55
CA PHE A 134 7.57 -13.62 9.39
C PHE A 134 8.41 -12.62 10.20
N LYS A 135 9.41 -13.14 10.91
CA LYS A 135 10.49 -12.33 11.47
C LYS A 135 11.23 -11.64 10.32
N GLU A 136 11.61 -10.39 10.54
CA GLU A 136 12.21 -9.51 9.54
C GLU A 136 13.32 -10.21 8.74
N LYS A 137 13.19 -10.22 7.40
CA LYS A 137 14.10 -10.87 6.44
C LYS A 137 14.34 -12.38 6.65
N THR A 138 13.40 -13.11 7.25
CA THR A 138 13.49 -14.57 7.43
C THR A 138 12.16 -15.26 7.08
N ASN A 139 12.18 -16.59 6.99
CA ASN A 139 10.95 -17.40 6.92
C ASN A 139 10.53 -17.96 8.29
N THR A 140 11.11 -17.44 9.37
CA THR A 140 10.76 -17.84 10.74
C THR A 140 9.47 -17.16 11.14
N ILE A 141 8.45 -17.94 11.51
CA ILE A 141 7.18 -17.42 11.99
C ILE A 141 7.33 -17.03 13.47
N ILE A 142 6.86 -15.83 13.80
CA ILE A 142 6.80 -15.33 15.17
C ILE A 142 5.33 -15.16 15.58
N PRO A 143 4.87 -15.80 16.66
CA PRO A 143 3.56 -15.51 17.20
C PRO A 143 3.53 -14.06 17.69
N ILE A 144 2.38 -13.43 17.53
CA ILE A 144 2.12 -12.11 18.10
C ILE A 144 0.82 -12.16 18.89
N ASP A 145 0.66 -11.29 19.88
CA ASP A 145 -0.59 -11.22 20.66
C ASP A 145 -1.56 -10.23 20.02
N THR A 146 -1.04 -9.09 19.57
CA THR A 146 -1.83 -8.02 18.96
C THR A 146 -1.00 -7.28 17.93
N CYS A 147 -1.58 -7.05 16.76
CA CYS A 147 -1.01 -6.19 15.72
C CYS A 147 -1.62 -4.78 15.85
N TYR A 148 -0.83 -3.84 16.38
CA TYR A 148 -1.27 -2.46 16.66
C TYR A 148 -1.56 -1.61 15.42
N ILE A 149 -1.21 -2.09 14.23
CA ILE A 149 -1.62 -1.44 12.98
C ILE A 149 -2.83 -2.13 12.34
N ALA A 150 -3.14 -3.38 12.69
CA ALA A 150 -4.30 -4.11 12.18
C ALA A 150 -5.57 -3.65 12.87
N ASP A 151 -6.67 -3.61 12.13
CA ASP A 151 -7.99 -3.30 12.67
C ASP A 151 -8.32 -4.14 13.92
N LYS A 152 -9.08 -3.57 14.87
CA LYS A 152 -9.42 -4.25 16.13
C LYS A 152 -10.22 -5.52 15.90
N LYS A 153 -11.15 -5.54 14.94
CA LYS A 153 -11.94 -6.72 14.57
C LYS A 153 -11.04 -7.83 14.02
N ILE A 154 -10.01 -7.46 13.25
CA ILE A 154 -9.00 -8.41 12.78
C ILE A 154 -8.25 -9.05 13.96
N ASN A 155 -7.83 -8.26 14.94
CA ASN A 155 -7.16 -8.79 16.13
C ASN A 155 -8.09 -9.73 16.93
N THR A 156 -9.38 -9.40 17.05
CA THR A 156 -10.38 -10.28 17.67
C THR A 156 -10.51 -11.62 16.94
N ILE A 157 -10.68 -11.59 15.61
CA ILE A 157 -10.77 -12.81 14.79
C ILE A 157 -9.50 -13.64 14.93
N TYR A 158 -8.33 -12.99 14.83
CA TYR A 158 -7.04 -13.65 14.99
C TYR A 158 -6.92 -14.35 16.34
N LYS A 159 -7.34 -13.71 17.44
CA LYS A 159 -7.28 -14.29 18.78
C LYS A 159 -8.13 -15.55 18.90
N ILE A 160 -9.35 -15.53 18.38
CA ILE A 160 -10.23 -16.71 18.36
C ILE A 160 -9.62 -17.84 17.54
N VAL A 161 -9.03 -17.52 16.39
CA VAL A 161 -8.34 -18.53 15.57
C VAL A 161 -7.15 -19.13 16.30
N GLN A 162 -6.38 -18.32 17.02
CA GLN A 162 -5.22 -18.78 17.79
C GLN A 162 -5.62 -19.70 18.95
N ASP A 163 -6.71 -19.38 19.65
CA ASP A 163 -7.08 -20.07 20.89
C ASP A 163 -7.94 -21.32 20.64
N ASN A 164 -8.80 -21.31 19.61
CA ASN A 164 -9.87 -22.29 19.46
C ASN A 164 -9.81 -23.15 18.19
N ILE A 165 -8.98 -22.79 17.20
CA ILE A 165 -8.95 -23.48 15.90
C ILE A 165 -7.64 -24.24 15.73
N SER A 166 -7.75 -25.54 15.42
CA SER A 166 -6.58 -26.35 15.08
C SER A 166 -5.98 -25.89 13.76
N VAL A 167 -4.67 -25.60 13.78
CA VAL A 167 -3.95 -25.08 12.61
C VAL A 167 -3.22 -26.13 11.78
N SER A 168 -3.42 -27.41 12.10
CA SER A 168 -2.92 -28.52 11.29
C SER A 168 -3.40 -28.38 9.85
N ASN A 169 -2.49 -28.55 8.88
CA ASN A 169 -2.74 -28.41 7.44
C ASN A 169 -3.11 -27.00 6.95
N ILE A 170 -3.13 -25.98 7.81
CA ILE A 170 -3.29 -24.58 7.40
C ILE A 170 -1.90 -24.00 7.14
N ASN A 171 -1.70 -23.34 5.99
CA ASN A 171 -0.44 -22.71 5.62
C ASN A 171 -0.48 -21.19 5.77
N GLN A 172 -1.65 -20.60 5.55
CA GLN A 172 -1.84 -19.16 5.58
C GLN A 172 -3.28 -18.80 5.94
N ILE A 173 -3.42 -17.71 6.69
CA ILE A 173 -4.71 -17.13 7.07
C ILE A 173 -4.72 -15.67 6.63
N ILE A 174 -5.70 -15.28 5.84
CA ILE A 174 -5.91 -13.89 5.43
C ILE A 174 -7.20 -13.42 6.09
N ILE A 175 -7.13 -12.29 6.79
CA ILE A 175 -8.29 -11.67 7.42
C ILE A 175 -8.46 -10.30 6.79
N LYS A 176 -9.65 -10.03 6.27
CA LYS A 176 -10.08 -8.72 5.78
C LYS A 176 -11.21 -8.22 6.68
N SER A 177 -11.21 -6.94 7.01
CA SER A 177 -12.30 -6.24 7.68
C SER A 177 -12.58 -4.98 6.89
N SER A 178 -13.83 -4.57 6.77
CA SER A 178 -14.15 -3.21 6.34
C SER A 178 -13.83 -2.22 7.47
N ASN A 179 -13.44 -1.00 7.13
CA ASN A 179 -13.30 0.12 8.06
C ASN A 179 -14.58 0.98 8.15
N ARG A 180 -15.51 0.89 7.19
CA ARG A 180 -16.77 1.65 7.18
C ARG A 180 -18.03 0.83 7.42
N THR A 181 -17.95 -0.48 7.28
CA THR A 181 -19.03 -1.44 7.57
C THR A 181 -18.58 -2.42 8.63
N ASP A 182 -19.53 -3.18 9.18
CA ASP A 182 -19.22 -4.27 10.11
C ASP A 182 -18.88 -5.59 9.36
N GLU A 183 -18.59 -5.55 8.07
CA GLU A 183 -18.32 -6.77 7.31
C GLU A 183 -16.85 -7.21 7.41
N SER A 184 -16.64 -8.52 7.53
CA SER A 184 -15.29 -9.11 7.58
C SER A 184 -15.25 -10.51 6.95
N MET A 185 -14.05 -10.92 6.54
CA MET A 185 -13.81 -12.15 5.82
C MET A 185 -12.57 -12.85 6.37
N ALA A 186 -12.71 -14.13 6.71
CA ALA A 186 -11.59 -15.02 7.03
C ALA A 186 -11.35 -16.00 5.88
N ILE A 187 -10.10 -16.08 5.43
CA ILE A 187 -9.69 -16.93 4.30
C ILE A 187 -8.56 -17.84 4.79
N PHE A 188 -8.77 -19.14 4.67
CA PHE A 188 -7.81 -20.17 5.04
C PHE A 188 -7.24 -20.82 3.78
N LYS A 189 -5.91 -20.86 3.68
CA LYS A 189 -5.19 -21.61 2.65
C LYS A 189 -4.61 -22.86 3.29
N THR A 190 -4.95 -24.02 2.75
CA THR A 190 -4.64 -25.32 3.36
C THR A 190 -4.02 -26.27 2.37
N SER A 191 -3.14 -27.14 2.85
CA SER A 191 -2.48 -28.21 2.08
C SER A 191 -3.12 -29.58 2.29
N GLY A 192 -4.17 -29.65 3.11
CA GLY A 192 -4.83 -30.90 3.50
C GLY A 192 -6.19 -30.68 4.13
N LYS A 193 -6.77 -31.77 4.65
CA LYS A 193 -8.07 -31.74 5.33
C LYS A 193 -7.98 -30.97 6.65
N ILE A 194 -9.00 -30.19 6.93
CA ILE A 194 -9.18 -29.40 8.15
C ILE A 194 -10.60 -29.58 8.69
N ASP A 195 -10.81 -29.24 9.95
CA ASP A 195 -12.13 -29.28 10.58
C ASP A 195 -12.93 -28.01 10.21
N GLU A 196 -13.65 -28.08 9.10
CA GLU A 196 -14.48 -26.98 8.61
C GLU A 196 -15.58 -26.59 9.62
N CYS A 197 -16.17 -27.57 10.32
CA CYS A 197 -17.21 -27.34 11.31
C CYS A 197 -16.69 -26.50 12.48
N SER A 198 -15.52 -26.86 13.02
CA SER A 198 -14.86 -26.09 14.09
C SER A 198 -14.61 -24.64 13.67
N ILE A 199 -14.14 -24.39 12.45
CA ILE A 199 -13.90 -23.03 11.94
C ILE A 199 -15.21 -22.24 11.85
N ILE A 200 -16.28 -22.85 11.30
CA ILE A 200 -17.59 -22.19 11.18
C ILE A 200 -18.14 -21.87 12.57
N GLU A 201 -18.17 -22.83 13.49
CA GLU A 201 -18.74 -22.64 14.83
C GLU A 201 -18.05 -21.51 15.60
N ASN A 202 -16.73 -21.39 15.48
CA ASN A 202 -15.97 -20.36 16.17
C ASN A 202 -16.06 -18.98 15.52
N LEU A 203 -16.33 -18.87 14.22
CA LEU A 203 -16.22 -17.60 13.48
C LEU A 203 -17.54 -17.07 12.91
N LYS A 204 -18.59 -17.89 12.76
CA LYS A 204 -19.83 -17.51 12.06
C LYS A 204 -20.53 -16.25 12.62
N GLU A 205 -20.39 -15.98 13.92
CA GLU A 205 -20.96 -14.80 14.57
C GLU A 205 -20.04 -13.56 14.49
N LEU A 206 -18.78 -13.75 14.09
CA LEU A 206 -17.76 -12.69 14.04
C LEU A 206 -17.45 -12.23 12.61
N VAL A 207 -17.64 -13.10 11.62
CA VAL A 207 -17.28 -12.83 10.22
C VAL A 207 -18.48 -12.99 9.29
N SER A 208 -18.50 -12.14 8.27
CA SER A 208 -19.51 -12.20 7.21
C SER A 208 -19.24 -13.31 6.20
N SER A 209 -18.00 -13.78 6.10
CA SER A 209 -17.54 -14.72 5.08
C SER A 209 -16.41 -15.61 5.60
N ILE A 210 -16.50 -16.92 5.32
CA ILE A 210 -15.41 -17.89 5.55
C ILE A 210 -15.07 -18.57 4.23
N TYR A 211 -13.80 -18.56 3.87
CA TYR A 211 -13.26 -19.20 2.68
C TYR A 211 -12.19 -20.24 3.03
N ILE A 212 -12.20 -21.39 2.36
CA ILE A 212 -11.14 -22.40 2.42
C ILE A 212 -10.71 -22.72 0.99
N ASN A 213 -9.44 -22.49 0.64
CA ASN A 213 -8.89 -22.72 -0.71
C ASN A 213 -9.80 -22.17 -1.83
N ASP A 214 -10.21 -20.89 -1.68
CA ASP A 214 -11.07 -20.15 -2.62
C ASP A 214 -12.53 -20.63 -2.71
N LYS A 215 -12.90 -21.68 -1.98
CA LYS A 215 -14.28 -22.12 -1.81
C LYS A 215 -14.95 -21.35 -0.68
N LEU A 216 -16.13 -20.78 -0.93
CA LEU A 216 -16.99 -20.21 0.10
C LEU A 216 -17.57 -21.33 0.96
N ILE A 217 -17.38 -21.24 2.27
CA ILE A 217 -17.82 -22.24 3.24
C ILE A 217 -18.96 -21.71 4.10
N PHE A 218 -18.97 -20.40 4.38
CA PHE A 218 -20.03 -19.75 5.15
C PHE A 218 -20.21 -18.30 4.74
N GLY A 219 -21.46 -17.84 4.74
CA GLY A 219 -21.82 -16.43 4.65
C GLY A 219 -21.85 -15.85 3.23
N LYS A 220 -21.47 -14.59 3.10
CA LYS A 220 -21.49 -13.84 1.82
C LYS A 220 -20.28 -14.18 0.96
N ASN A 221 -20.41 -14.09 -0.36
CA ASN A 221 -19.29 -14.31 -1.27
C ASN A 221 -18.30 -13.12 -1.34
N LYS A 222 -18.72 -11.94 -0.89
CA LYS A 222 -17.91 -10.71 -0.87
C LYS A 222 -18.29 -9.92 0.37
N ILE A 223 -17.37 -9.08 0.84
CA ILE A 223 -17.66 -8.03 1.81
C ILE A 223 -17.76 -6.69 1.09
N THR A 224 -18.30 -5.68 1.76
CA THR A 224 -18.51 -4.34 1.22
C THR A 224 -17.69 -3.33 2.01
N GLU A 225 -17.11 -2.36 1.31
CA GLU A 225 -16.45 -1.19 1.88
C GLU A 225 -17.03 0.08 1.27
N GLU A 226 -16.89 1.20 1.97
CA GLU A 226 -17.30 2.52 1.46
C GLU A 226 -16.09 3.44 1.32
N LEU A 227 -15.99 4.13 0.19
CA LEU A 227 -15.00 5.18 -0.07
C LEU A 227 -15.71 6.36 -0.73
N LEU A 228 -15.59 7.56 -0.14
CA LEU A 228 -16.12 8.81 -0.70
C LEU A 228 -17.59 8.69 -1.16
N GLY A 229 -18.41 8.03 -0.34
CA GLY A 229 -19.85 7.80 -0.58
C GLY A 229 -20.18 6.80 -1.69
N SER A 230 -19.20 6.02 -2.17
CA SER A 230 -19.40 4.91 -3.10
C SER A 230 -19.09 3.57 -2.43
N LYS A 231 -19.85 2.54 -2.77
CA LYS A 231 -19.71 1.19 -2.20
C LYS A 231 -18.90 0.29 -3.11
N PHE A 232 -18.05 -0.54 -2.54
CA PHE A 232 -17.19 -1.45 -3.28
C PHE A 232 -17.25 -2.84 -2.67
N TYR A 233 -17.45 -3.84 -3.51
CA TYR A 233 -17.25 -5.21 -3.14
C TYR A 233 -15.75 -5.54 -3.05
N ILE A 234 -15.41 -6.27 -2.00
CA ILE A 234 -14.09 -6.84 -1.77
C ILE A 234 -14.23 -8.37 -1.83
N SER A 235 -13.72 -8.94 -2.92
CA SER A 235 -13.60 -10.38 -3.13
C SER A 235 -12.45 -10.99 -2.34
N PRO A 236 -12.38 -12.32 -2.18
CA PRO A 236 -11.28 -12.98 -1.47
C PRO A 236 -9.90 -12.69 -2.09
N THR A 237 -9.81 -12.73 -3.42
CA THR A 237 -8.56 -12.57 -4.18
C THR A 237 -8.26 -11.12 -4.56
N SER A 238 -9.25 -10.21 -4.51
CA SER A 238 -9.06 -8.84 -4.97
C SER A 238 -8.10 -8.03 -4.09
N PHE A 239 -7.36 -7.13 -4.76
CA PHE A 239 -6.63 -6.05 -4.11
C PHE A 239 -7.61 -4.93 -3.75
N PHE A 240 -7.41 -4.36 -2.58
CA PHE A 240 -8.10 -3.16 -2.11
C PHE A 240 -7.15 -2.42 -1.18
N GLN A 241 -7.26 -1.09 -1.11
CA GLN A 241 -6.38 -0.30 -0.25
C GLN A 241 -6.55 -0.70 1.21
N VAL A 242 -5.43 -0.85 1.92
CA VAL A 242 -5.46 -1.42 3.28
C VAL A 242 -5.74 -0.40 4.37
N ASN A 243 -5.79 0.89 4.02
CA ASN A 243 -6.07 2.00 4.92
C ASN A 243 -7.18 2.84 4.28
N THR A 244 -8.44 2.58 4.65
CA THR A 244 -9.60 3.18 3.98
C THR A 244 -9.59 4.70 4.14
N GLU A 245 -9.25 5.24 5.31
CA GLU A 245 -9.20 6.70 5.55
C GLU A 245 -8.17 7.40 4.65
N GLN A 246 -6.97 6.82 4.52
CA GLN A 246 -5.94 7.39 3.65
C GLN A 246 -6.23 7.17 2.17
N ALA A 247 -6.89 6.05 1.82
CA ALA A 247 -7.36 5.81 0.45
C ALA A 247 -8.34 6.90 0.00
N GLU A 248 -9.28 7.32 0.87
CA GLU A 248 -10.17 8.44 0.57
C GLU A 248 -9.40 9.74 0.32
N LYS A 249 -8.40 10.07 1.14
CA LYS A 249 -7.57 11.27 0.94
C LYS A 249 -6.76 11.18 -0.36
N LEU A 250 -6.11 10.05 -0.62
CA LEU A 250 -5.35 9.81 -1.86
C LEU A 250 -6.22 9.97 -3.11
N TYR A 251 -7.39 9.31 -3.12
CA TYR A 251 -8.29 9.36 -4.26
C TYR A 251 -8.94 10.73 -4.43
N GLN A 252 -9.26 11.44 -3.34
CA GLN A 252 -9.74 12.81 -3.44
C GLN A 252 -8.70 13.71 -4.10
N ILE A 253 -7.42 13.62 -3.69
CA ILE A 253 -6.33 14.38 -4.33
C ILE A 253 -6.20 14.01 -5.80
N ALA A 254 -6.30 12.73 -6.17
CA ALA A 254 -6.26 12.31 -7.56
C ALA A 254 -7.43 12.90 -8.39
N ILE A 255 -8.63 12.96 -7.83
CA ILE A 255 -9.80 13.58 -8.47
C ILE A 255 -9.63 15.11 -8.57
N ASP A 256 -9.11 15.76 -7.53
CA ASP A 256 -8.88 17.20 -7.52
C ASP A 256 -7.81 17.59 -8.55
N TYR A 257 -6.70 16.84 -8.59
CA TYR A 257 -5.64 16.97 -9.60
C TYR A 257 -6.10 16.60 -11.00
N ALA A 258 -7.15 15.79 -11.13
CA ALA A 258 -7.80 15.52 -12.41
C ALA A 258 -8.76 16.65 -12.82
N ASN A 259 -9.26 17.49 -11.86
CA ASN A 259 -10.25 18.56 -12.01
C ASN A 259 -11.19 18.32 -13.21
N ILE A 260 -11.99 17.27 -13.05
CA ILE A 260 -12.83 16.68 -14.08
C ILE A 260 -14.09 17.52 -14.24
N SER A 261 -14.50 17.76 -15.48
CA SER A 261 -15.76 18.39 -15.85
C SER A 261 -16.74 17.40 -16.48
N LYS A 262 -18.02 17.79 -16.53
CA LYS A 262 -19.12 17.01 -17.13
C LYS A 262 -18.99 16.78 -18.64
N ASN A 263 -18.00 17.37 -19.28
CA ASN A 263 -17.72 17.20 -20.71
C ASN A 263 -16.56 16.23 -20.98
N ASP A 264 -15.78 15.88 -19.95
CA ASP A 264 -14.53 15.17 -20.14
C ASP A 264 -14.72 13.66 -20.34
N LEU A 265 -13.91 13.11 -21.24
CA LEU A 265 -13.62 11.68 -21.30
C LEU A 265 -12.38 11.38 -20.45
N VAL A 266 -12.55 10.51 -19.45
CA VAL A 266 -11.46 10.08 -18.55
C VAL A 266 -11.06 8.64 -18.87
N LEU A 267 -9.76 8.37 -18.97
CA LEU A 267 -9.24 7.00 -18.90
C LEU A 267 -8.67 6.72 -17.51
N ASP A 268 -9.09 5.62 -16.90
CA ASP A 268 -8.55 5.07 -15.66
C ASP A 268 -7.71 3.83 -16.01
N LEU A 269 -6.38 3.97 -16.03
CA LEU A 269 -5.47 2.91 -16.46
C LEU A 269 -4.91 2.18 -15.25
N TYR A 270 -4.80 0.84 -15.36
CA TYR A 270 -4.52 -0.05 -14.23
C TYR A 270 -5.62 0.05 -13.16
N CYS A 271 -6.88 0.11 -13.61
CA CYS A 271 -8.01 0.50 -12.77
C CYS A 271 -8.35 -0.49 -11.65
N GLY A 272 -7.76 -1.69 -11.63
CA GLY A 272 -8.08 -2.74 -10.66
C GLY A 272 -9.58 -3.03 -10.62
N THR A 273 -10.17 -2.93 -9.42
CA THR A 273 -11.62 -3.12 -9.19
C THR A 273 -12.45 -1.86 -9.50
N GLY A 274 -11.89 -0.89 -10.23
CA GLY A 274 -12.57 0.30 -10.73
C GLY A 274 -12.72 1.44 -9.74
N THR A 275 -11.95 1.46 -8.64
CA THR A 275 -12.14 2.43 -7.54
C THR A 275 -12.05 3.88 -7.99
N ILE A 276 -10.95 4.26 -8.63
CA ILE A 276 -10.73 5.64 -9.10
C ILE A 276 -11.75 6.00 -10.18
N GLY A 277 -11.94 5.15 -11.19
CA GLY A 277 -12.87 5.39 -12.28
C GLY A 277 -14.32 5.55 -11.84
N ILE A 278 -14.79 4.76 -10.86
CA ILE A 278 -16.12 4.88 -10.26
C ILE A 278 -16.29 6.22 -9.52
N LEU A 279 -15.25 6.71 -8.86
CA LEU A 279 -15.28 8.01 -8.21
C LEU A 279 -15.25 9.14 -9.25
N ALA A 280 -14.42 9.02 -10.29
CA ALA A 280 -14.31 9.96 -11.39
C ALA A 280 -15.60 10.09 -12.20
N SER A 281 -16.37 9.01 -12.34
CA SER A 281 -17.62 9.01 -13.13
C SER A 281 -18.70 9.93 -12.56
N LYS A 282 -18.64 10.26 -11.26
CA LYS A 282 -19.51 11.27 -10.62
C LYS A 282 -19.33 12.66 -11.24
N TYR A 283 -18.18 12.94 -11.85
CA TYR A 283 -17.82 14.25 -12.40
C TYR A 283 -17.70 14.23 -13.93
N ALA A 284 -17.28 13.12 -14.53
CA ALA A 284 -17.01 12.98 -15.96
C ALA A 284 -18.27 12.83 -16.83
N LYS A 285 -18.11 13.07 -18.14
CA LYS A 285 -19.10 12.64 -19.15
C LYS A 285 -19.10 11.13 -19.30
N LYS A 286 -17.91 10.55 -19.46
CA LYS A 286 -17.67 9.13 -19.65
C LYS A 286 -16.31 8.76 -19.06
N VAL A 287 -16.23 7.58 -18.46
CA VAL A 287 -14.99 6.99 -17.98
C VAL A 287 -14.75 5.65 -18.70
N VAL A 288 -13.50 5.34 -18.98
CA VAL A 288 -13.08 4.03 -19.49
C VAL A 288 -11.97 3.51 -18.58
N GLY A 289 -12.22 2.37 -17.92
CA GLY A 289 -11.23 1.68 -17.10
C GLY A 289 -10.54 0.55 -17.86
N ILE A 290 -9.23 0.41 -17.72
CA ILE A 290 -8.43 -0.66 -18.33
C ILE A 290 -7.60 -1.36 -17.26
N GLU A 291 -7.69 -2.69 -17.18
CA GLU A 291 -6.95 -3.51 -16.23
C GLU A 291 -6.60 -4.86 -16.87
N LEU A 292 -5.41 -5.38 -16.59
CA LEU A 292 -4.94 -6.66 -17.14
C LEU A 292 -5.70 -7.85 -16.52
N ASN A 293 -5.98 -7.78 -15.22
CA ASN A 293 -6.65 -8.82 -14.46
C ASN A 293 -8.17 -8.87 -14.73
N ARG A 294 -8.61 -9.95 -15.37
CA ARG A 294 -10.02 -10.21 -15.69
C ARG A 294 -10.92 -10.33 -14.45
N GLU A 295 -10.44 -10.90 -13.34
CA GLU A 295 -11.22 -11.00 -12.11
C GLU A 295 -11.46 -9.61 -11.51
N ALA A 296 -10.46 -8.73 -11.55
CA ALA A 296 -10.60 -7.35 -11.10
C ALA A 296 -11.62 -6.57 -11.95
N ILE A 297 -11.65 -6.79 -13.27
CA ILE A 297 -12.66 -6.20 -14.17
C ILE A 297 -14.07 -6.74 -13.90
N ASN A 298 -14.21 -8.03 -13.55
CA ASN A 298 -15.50 -8.58 -13.14
C ASN A 298 -15.99 -7.88 -11.86
N ASP A 299 -15.11 -7.71 -10.88
CA ASP A 299 -15.41 -6.96 -9.65
C ASP A 299 -15.71 -5.48 -9.96
N ALA A 300 -15.01 -4.86 -10.90
CA ALA A 300 -15.25 -3.48 -11.32
C ALA A 300 -16.65 -3.29 -11.93
N ASN A 301 -17.11 -4.23 -12.76
CA ASN A 301 -18.47 -4.21 -13.31
C ASN A 301 -19.53 -4.39 -12.23
N LEU A 302 -19.31 -5.29 -11.26
CA LEU A 302 -20.20 -5.43 -10.10
C LEU A 302 -20.23 -4.15 -9.25
N ASN A 303 -19.08 -3.50 -9.05
CA ASN A 303 -19.01 -2.24 -8.30
C ASN A 303 -19.73 -1.11 -9.04
N LYS A 304 -19.64 -1.07 -10.37
CA LYS A 304 -20.41 -0.13 -11.19
C LYS A 304 -21.92 -0.32 -10.99
N GLU A 305 -22.39 -1.55 -11.06
CA GLU A 305 -23.80 -1.91 -10.85
C GLU A 305 -24.24 -1.56 -9.41
N LEU A 306 -23.42 -1.89 -8.41
CA LEU A 306 -23.67 -1.59 -7.00
C LEU A 306 -23.89 -0.09 -6.73
N ASN A 307 -23.23 0.78 -7.50
CA ASN A 307 -23.35 2.23 -7.39
C ASN A 307 -24.35 2.83 -8.40
N ASN A 308 -25.06 2.02 -9.19
CA ASN A 308 -25.98 2.48 -10.24
C ASN A 308 -25.34 3.44 -11.26
N ILE A 309 -24.09 3.17 -11.66
CA ILE A 309 -23.33 4.04 -12.57
C ILE A 309 -23.44 3.48 -14.00
N SER A 310 -23.83 4.33 -14.96
CA SER A 310 -23.99 3.93 -16.37
C SER A 310 -22.91 4.51 -17.30
N ASN A 311 -22.20 5.55 -16.88
CA ASN A 311 -21.24 6.29 -17.70
C ASN A 311 -19.79 5.79 -17.56
N ILE A 312 -19.58 4.53 -17.20
CA ILE A 312 -18.26 3.88 -17.17
C ILE A 312 -18.28 2.50 -17.84
N GLU A 313 -17.23 2.23 -18.61
CA GLU A 313 -16.97 0.96 -19.29
C GLU A 313 -15.60 0.43 -18.87
N PHE A 314 -15.49 -0.89 -18.68
CA PHE A 314 -14.27 -1.55 -18.21
C PHE A 314 -13.79 -2.57 -19.23
N TYR A 315 -12.49 -2.59 -19.51
CA TYR A 315 -11.86 -3.49 -20.48
C TYR A 315 -10.72 -4.27 -19.84
N ALA A 316 -10.72 -5.58 -20.05
CA ALA A 316 -9.65 -6.45 -19.62
C ALA A 316 -8.55 -6.57 -20.69
N GLY A 317 -7.32 -6.19 -20.37
CA GLY A 317 -6.15 -6.38 -21.23
C GLY A 317 -4.98 -5.47 -20.89
N ASP A 318 -3.91 -5.60 -21.67
CA ASP A 318 -2.72 -4.76 -21.52
C ASP A 318 -3.04 -3.30 -21.87
N VAL A 319 -2.61 -2.38 -21.00
CA VAL A 319 -2.88 -0.94 -21.16
C VAL A 319 -2.28 -0.41 -22.46
N GLY A 320 -1.01 -0.71 -22.73
CA GLY A 320 -0.33 -0.25 -23.95
C GLY A 320 -1.00 -0.79 -25.22
N GLU A 321 -1.33 -2.08 -25.25
CA GLU A 321 -2.02 -2.68 -26.41
C GLU A 321 -3.43 -2.11 -26.64
N ILE A 322 -4.21 -1.93 -25.57
CA ILE A 322 -5.57 -1.39 -25.68
C ILE A 322 -5.52 0.06 -26.14
N LEU A 323 -4.62 0.88 -25.60
CA LEU A 323 -4.45 2.25 -26.07
C LEU A 323 -3.98 2.31 -27.53
N ASN A 324 -3.07 1.43 -27.94
CA ASN A 324 -2.57 1.40 -29.31
C ASN A 324 -3.65 1.01 -30.35
N ARG A 325 -4.49 0.03 -30.03
CA ARG A 325 -5.54 -0.49 -30.92
C ARG A 325 -6.77 0.42 -31.00
N ASN A 326 -6.96 1.30 -30.01
CA ASN A 326 -8.13 2.17 -29.93
C ASN A 326 -7.72 3.62 -30.12
N ASN A 327 -8.44 4.36 -30.97
CA ASN A 327 -8.16 5.78 -31.18
C ASN A 327 -8.86 6.66 -30.12
N TYR A 328 -8.60 6.39 -28.84
CA TYR A 328 -9.16 7.18 -27.74
C TYR A 328 -8.66 8.63 -27.81
N LYS A 329 -9.55 9.58 -27.49
CA LYS A 329 -9.24 11.01 -27.37
C LYS A 329 -9.71 11.55 -26.01
N PRO A 330 -9.15 11.05 -24.90
CA PRO A 330 -9.50 11.52 -23.58
C PRO A 330 -9.00 12.94 -23.33
N ASP A 331 -9.74 13.65 -22.48
CA ASP A 331 -9.31 14.91 -21.90
C ASP A 331 -8.34 14.66 -20.73
N ILE A 332 -8.54 13.56 -20.00
CA ILE A 332 -7.86 13.24 -18.76
C ILE A 332 -7.46 11.76 -18.76
N VAL A 333 -6.24 11.47 -18.29
CA VAL A 333 -5.80 10.12 -17.97
C VAL A 333 -5.41 10.07 -16.50
N ILE A 334 -5.85 9.02 -15.80
CA ILE A 334 -5.41 8.70 -14.44
C ILE A 334 -4.72 7.34 -14.49
N VAL A 335 -3.56 7.21 -13.85
CA VAL A 335 -2.80 5.96 -13.76
C VAL A 335 -2.52 5.61 -12.31
N ASP A 336 -2.71 4.35 -11.93
CA ASP A 336 -2.29 3.77 -10.65
C ASP A 336 -1.55 2.44 -10.89
N PRO A 337 -0.35 2.48 -11.51
CA PRO A 337 0.34 1.28 -11.96
C PRO A 337 0.89 0.44 -10.80
N PRO A 338 1.22 -0.84 -11.07
CA PRO A 338 1.94 -1.67 -10.09
C PRO A 338 3.31 -1.08 -9.75
N ARG A 339 3.99 -1.63 -8.73
CA ARG A 339 5.33 -1.17 -8.26
C ARG A 339 6.39 -1.04 -9.37
N ALA A 340 6.25 -1.78 -10.47
CA ALA A 340 7.14 -1.69 -11.62
C ALA A 340 7.05 -0.34 -12.39
N GLY A 341 6.00 0.46 -12.12
CA GLY A 341 5.66 1.68 -12.84
C GLY A 341 5.00 1.40 -14.19
N LEU A 342 4.99 2.41 -15.06
CA LEU A 342 4.49 2.30 -16.43
C LEU A 342 5.50 1.57 -17.32
N ASP A 343 5.00 0.64 -18.15
CA ASP A 343 5.79 0.06 -19.22
C ASP A 343 6.03 1.06 -20.37
N TYR A 344 7.00 0.75 -21.23
CA TYR A 344 7.41 1.66 -22.30
C TYR A 344 6.28 1.92 -23.32
N LEU A 345 5.48 0.90 -23.63
CA LEU A 345 4.39 1.02 -24.60
C LEU A 345 3.29 1.94 -24.04
N ALA A 346 2.89 1.73 -22.79
CA ALA A 346 1.91 2.58 -22.10
C ALA A 346 2.37 4.04 -22.06
N VAL A 347 3.62 4.32 -21.68
CA VAL A 347 4.17 5.69 -21.72
C VAL A 347 4.08 6.29 -23.12
N SER A 348 4.50 5.54 -24.15
CA SER A 348 4.50 6.02 -25.53
C SER A 348 3.09 6.32 -26.05
N GLU A 349 2.09 5.49 -25.71
CA GLU A 349 0.71 5.71 -26.12
C GLU A 349 0.05 6.86 -25.34
N ILE A 350 0.34 7.02 -24.04
CA ILE A 350 -0.12 8.18 -23.26
C ILE A 350 0.41 9.49 -23.88
N ILE A 351 1.70 9.52 -24.23
CA ILE A 351 2.34 10.65 -24.90
C ILE A 351 1.71 10.93 -26.27
N LYS A 352 1.34 9.89 -27.02
CA LYS A 352 0.70 10.03 -28.33
C LYS A 352 -0.73 10.55 -28.24
N ILE A 353 -1.48 10.11 -27.23
CA ILE A 353 -2.86 10.52 -26.96
C ILE A 353 -2.93 12.00 -26.53
N LYS A 354 -1.92 12.49 -25.81
CA LYS A 354 -1.80 13.89 -25.37
C LYS A 354 -3.04 14.43 -24.62
N PRO A 355 -3.49 13.76 -23.54
CA PRO A 355 -4.55 14.29 -22.68
C PRO A 355 -4.17 15.68 -22.16
N LYS A 356 -5.17 16.50 -21.83
CA LYS A 356 -4.95 17.83 -21.23
C LYS A 356 -4.33 17.69 -19.83
N ARG A 357 -4.74 16.65 -19.10
CA ARG A 357 -4.30 16.32 -17.74
C ARG A 357 -3.89 14.86 -17.66
N LEU A 358 -2.82 14.59 -16.93
CA LEU A 358 -2.44 13.26 -16.49
C LEU A 358 -2.26 13.28 -14.98
N VAL A 359 -2.91 12.36 -14.27
CA VAL A 359 -2.73 12.16 -12.84
C VAL A 359 -2.04 10.82 -12.62
N TYR A 360 -0.95 10.83 -11.85
CA TYR A 360 -0.17 9.64 -11.56
C TYR A 360 -0.22 9.33 -10.07
N VAL A 361 -0.85 8.22 -9.70
CA VAL A 361 -0.81 7.62 -8.35
C VAL A 361 0.33 6.60 -8.31
N SER A 362 1.19 6.63 -7.29
CA SER A 362 2.30 5.68 -7.17
C SER A 362 2.55 5.25 -5.74
N CYS A 363 2.92 3.98 -5.58
CA CYS A 363 3.44 3.41 -4.34
C CYS A 363 4.96 3.20 -4.33
N ASP A 364 5.65 3.49 -5.45
CA ASP A 364 7.10 3.37 -5.58
C ASP A 364 7.71 4.65 -6.19
N LEU A 365 8.55 5.32 -5.39
CA LEU A 365 9.16 6.60 -5.74
C LEU A 365 10.26 6.46 -6.81
N MET A 366 10.91 5.29 -6.89
CA MET A 366 12.02 5.08 -7.83
C MET A 366 11.50 4.87 -9.25
N THR A 367 10.45 4.07 -9.40
CA THR A 367 9.80 3.89 -10.71
C THR A 367 9.00 5.12 -11.10
N LEU A 368 8.38 5.82 -10.13
CA LEU A 368 7.79 7.14 -10.37
C LEU A 368 8.81 8.12 -10.95
N ALA A 369 9.96 8.33 -10.30
CA ALA A 369 10.99 9.25 -10.78
C ALA A 369 11.42 8.95 -12.24
N ARG A 370 11.62 7.67 -12.56
CA ARG A 370 11.91 7.22 -13.93
C ARG A 370 10.80 7.58 -14.92
N ASP A 371 9.55 7.37 -14.55
CA ASP A 371 8.42 7.59 -15.46
C ASP A 371 8.10 9.08 -15.62
N LEU A 372 8.27 9.90 -14.57
CA LEU A 372 8.17 11.35 -14.66
C LEU A 372 9.21 11.94 -15.63
N GLU A 373 10.46 11.47 -15.61
CA GLU A 373 11.48 11.89 -16.58
C GLU A 373 11.04 11.61 -18.02
N ARG A 374 10.50 10.42 -18.30
CA ARG A 374 10.00 10.06 -19.64
C ARG A 374 8.80 10.90 -20.07
N LEU A 375 7.86 11.15 -19.14
CA LEU A 375 6.67 11.97 -19.41
C LEU A 375 7.01 13.46 -19.56
N SER A 376 8.07 13.92 -18.89
CA SER A 376 8.48 15.33 -18.89
C SER A 376 8.92 15.88 -20.23
N GLU A 377 9.12 15.03 -21.25
CA GLU A 377 9.35 15.50 -22.62
C GLU A 377 8.10 16.18 -23.20
N HIS A 378 6.91 15.75 -22.79
CA HIS A 378 5.62 16.14 -23.39
C HIS A 378 4.65 16.76 -22.39
N PHE A 379 4.90 16.60 -21.09
CA PHE A 379 4.08 17.16 -20.02
C PHE A 379 4.91 18.07 -19.12
N ASN A 380 4.24 19.06 -18.53
CA ASN A 380 4.73 19.73 -17.35
C ASN A 380 4.38 18.86 -16.13
N ILE A 381 5.32 18.77 -15.19
CA ILE A 381 5.12 18.06 -13.94
C ILE A 381 4.82 19.14 -12.91
N ASP A 382 3.54 19.33 -12.60
CA ASP A 382 3.07 20.54 -11.94
C ASP A 382 3.32 20.46 -10.43
N GLU A 383 2.79 19.42 -9.79
CA GLU A 383 2.89 19.22 -8.35
C GLU A 383 2.78 17.74 -7.95
N LEU A 384 3.37 17.41 -6.79
CA LEU A 384 3.38 16.09 -6.18
C LEU A 384 2.94 16.20 -4.72
N THR A 385 1.94 15.41 -4.34
CA THR A 385 1.49 15.28 -2.94
C THR A 385 1.79 13.88 -2.41
N PRO A 386 2.64 13.74 -1.38
CA PRO A 386 2.82 12.48 -0.67
C PRO A 386 1.68 12.21 0.31
N VAL A 387 1.36 10.94 0.51
CA VAL A 387 0.31 10.46 1.41
C VAL A 387 0.87 9.37 2.31
N ASP A 388 0.66 9.50 3.63
CA ASP A 388 1.02 8.48 4.61
C ASP A 388 0.02 7.32 4.62
N MET A 389 -0.10 6.60 3.49
CA MET A 389 -0.99 5.45 3.34
C MET A 389 -0.69 4.33 4.35
N PHE A 390 0.57 4.18 4.73
CA PHE A 390 1.05 3.13 5.64
C PHE A 390 1.82 3.72 6.84
N PRO A 391 1.10 4.30 7.82
CA PRO A 391 1.71 4.80 9.04
C PRO A 391 2.56 3.74 9.74
N GLN A 392 3.59 4.18 10.46
CA GLN A 392 4.56 3.31 11.16
C GLN A 392 5.45 2.43 10.28
N THR A 393 5.31 2.50 8.94
CA THR A 393 6.18 1.80 7.97
C THR A 393 7.08 2.79 7.22
N SER A 394 8.01 2.30 6.40
CA SER A 394 8.82 3.16 5.50
C SER A 394 8.11 3.58 4.20
N HIS A 395 6.93 3.05 3.92
CA HIS A 395 6.21 3.30 2.66
C HIS A 395 5.55 4.68 2.62
N VAL A 396 5.47 5.24 1.41
CA VAL A 396 4.82 6.50 1.08
C VAL A 396 4.11 6.29 -0.25
N GLU A 397 2.85 6.69 -0.35
CA GLU A 397 2.18 6.82 -1.64
C GLU A 397 2.23 8.27 -2.10
N THR A 398 2.09 8.51 -3.39
CA THR A 398 2.15 9.85 -3.98
C THR A 398 1.13 10.01 -5.08
N VAL A 399 0.58 11.21 -5.21
CA VAL A 399 -0.20 11.63 -6.37
C VAL A 399 0.52 12.78 -7.06
N VAL A 400 0.66 12.72 -8.38
CA VAL A 400 1.32 13.75 -9.19
C VAL A 400 0.34 14.30 -10.22
N ALA A 401 0.26 15.63 -10.33
CA ALA A 401 -0.46 16.32 -11.38
C ALA A 401 0.50 16.65 -12.53
N LEU A 402 0.08 16.32 -13.75
CA LEU A 402 0.79 16.64 -14.96
C LEU A 402 -0.16 17.35 -15.94
N SER A 403 0.32 18.45 -16.53
CA SER A 403 -0.41 19.21 -17.55
C SER A 403 0.29 19.10 -18.90
N ARG A 404 -0.50 19.10 -19.97
CA ARG A 404 0.06 19.08 -21.33
C ARG A 404 0.87 20.35 -21.60
N ARG A 405 2.02 20.20 -22.25
CA ARG A 405 2.82 21.32 -22.77
C ARG A 405 2.19 22.03 -23.96
#